data_AF-A0A1Q9YB15-F1
#
_entry.id   AF-A0A1Q9YB15-F1
#
_cell.length_a   1.000
_cell.length_b   1.000
_cell.length_c   1.000
_cell.angle_alpha   90.00
_cell.angle_beta   90.00
_cell.angle_gamma   90.00
#
_symmetry.space_group_name_H-M   'P 1'
#
loop_
_entity.id
_entity.type
_entity.pdbx_description
1 polymer ?
#
loop_
_entity_poly.entity_id
_entity_poly.type
_entity_poly.pdbx_seq_one_letter_code
_entity_poly.pdbx_strand_id
1 'polypeptide(L)'
;MPLLHSLFPHIEMDSVFTTVSSFVDDYLDLALYPSFASWPACHFPADAMLKAALISFTLYGYCSLRQQEELYSHDIRLLCLFNGETPSYGTISRFQKECLTPCMEDLFTEFNRYAEQNDPQIDSSVLYLDGTKIEANANKMTFVWTKATQKYA
;
A
#
# COMPACT_ATOMS: atom_id res chain seq x y z
N MET A 1 -1.41 -27.12 8.70
CA MET A 1 -0.04 -27.19 9.26
C MET A 1 -0.01 -26.44 10.60
N PRO A 2 0.01 -27.12 11.76
CA PRO A 2 -0.03 -26.48 13.09
C PRO A 2 1.28 -25.83 13.55
N LEU A 3 2.40 -26.05 12.85
CA LEU A 3 3.73 -25.56 13.28
C LEU A 3 3.97 -24.06 13.04
N LEU A 4 3.33 -23.46 12.03
CA LEU A 4 3.48 -22.03 11.77
C LEU A 4 2.72 -21.19 12.80
N HIS A 5 1.54 -21.66 13.24
CA HIS A 5 0.74 -20.93 14.23
C HIS A 5 1.42 -20.85 15.61
N SER A 6 2.24 -21.85 15.97
CA SER A 6 3.06 -21.81 17.20
C SER A 6 4.29 -20.92 17.11
N LEU A 7 4.73 -20.54 15.91
CA LEU A 7 5.89 -19.66 15.70
C LEU A 7 5.50 -18.18 15.64
N PHE A 8 4.25 -17.87 15.29
CA PHE A 8 3.73 -16.51 15.22
C PHE A 8 4.07 -15.62 16.43
N PRO A 9 3.86 -16.04 17.70
CA PRO A 9 4.14 -15.18 18.85
C PRO A 9 5.65 -14.97 19.12
N HIS A 10 6.53 -15.68 18.42
CA HIS A 10 7.99 -15.61 18.59
C HIS A 10 8.71 -14.94 17.42
N ILE A 11 8.00 -14.64 16.34
CA ILE A 11 8.55 -13.88 15.21
C ILE A 11 8.35 -12.40 15.54
N GLU A 12 9.45 -11.67 15.77
CA GLU A 12 9.41 -10.22 15.88
C GLU A 12 9.03 -9.66 14.51
N MET A 13 7.76 -9.30 14.34
CA MET A 13 7.25 -8.72 13.10
C MET A 13 7.71 -7.27 13.02
N ASP A 14 8.20 -6.88 11.85
CA ASP A 14 8.73 -5.56 11.64
C ASP A 14 7.63 -4.49 11.64
N SER A 15 8.05 -3.23 11.80
CA SER A 15 7.14 -2.08 11.81
C SER A 15 6.29 -2.02 10.54
N VAL A 16 6.87 -2.38 9.38
CA VAL A 16 6.15 -2.38 8.10
C VAL A 16 5.03 -3.42 8.09
N PHE A 17 5.33 -4.68 8.45
CA PHE A 17 4.31 -5.72 8.51
C PHE A 17 3.19 -5.39 9.48
N THR A 18 3.54 -4.85 10.66
CA THR A 18 2.58 -4.45 11.68
C THR A 18 1.66 -3.34 11.17
N THR A 19 2.22 -2.30 10.56
CA THR A 19 1.46 -1.16 10.01
C THR A 19 0.53 -1.57 8.87
N VAL A 20 1.02 -2.43 7.96
CA VAL A 20 0.18 -2.94 6.86
C VAL A 20 -0.93 -3.84 7.40
N SER A 21 -0.63 -4.66 8.39
CA SER A 21 -1.62 -5.54 9.00
C SER A 21 -2.70 -4.75 9.73
N SER A 22 -2.34 -3.76 10.55
CA SER A 22 -3.33 -2.91 11.24
C SER A 22 -4.16 -2.08 10.25
N PHE A 23 -3.57 -1.59 9.16
CA PHE A 23 -4.33 -0.92 8.10
C PHE A 23 -5.38 -1.85 7.48
N VAL A 24 -5.00 -3.08 7.11
CA VAL A 24 -5.90 -4.01 6.42
C VAL A 24 -6.92 -4.65 7.38
N ASP A 25 -6.52 -4.98 8.61
CA ASP A 25 -7.37 -5.70 9.56
C ASP A 25 -8.29 -4.79 10.37
N ASP A 26 -7.78 -3.65 10.85
CA ASP A 26 -8.50 -2.80 11.81
C ASP A 26 -9.23 -1.64 11.12
N TYR A 27 -8.71 -1.15 10.00
CA TYR A 27 -9.18 0.07 9.36
C TYR A 27 -9.95 -0.17 8.06
N LEU A 28 -9.48 -1.09 7.21
CA LEU A 28 -10.04 -1.30 5.87
C LEU A 28 -11.23 -2.27 5.88
N ASP A 29 -12.40 -1.80 5.48
CA ASP A 29 -13.55 -2.69 5.21
C ASP A 29 -13.51 -3.18 3.75
N LEU A 30 -12.93 -4.37 3.54
CA LEU A 30 -12.84 -5.01 2.23
C LEU A 30 -14.21 -5.29 1.59
N ALA A 31 -15.30 -5.36 2.37
CA ALA A 31 -16.64 -5.60 1.85
C ALA A 31 -17.17 -4.41 1.02
N LEU A 32 -16.62 -3.21 1.22
CA LEU A 32 -16.96 -2.02 0.44
C LEU A 32 -16.47 -2.09 -1.00
N TYR A 33 -15.58 -3.04 -1.32
CA TYR A 33 -14.97 -3.18 -2.63
C TYR A 33 -15.50 -4.42 -3.38
N PRO A 34 -16.33 -4.25 -4.42
CA PRO A 34 -16.88 -5.36 -5.20
C PRO A 34 -15.80 -6.25 -5.83
N SER A 35 -14.64 -5.68 -6.16
CA SER A 35 -13.51 -6.39 -6.75
C SER A 35 -12.90 -7.41 -5.78
N PHE A 36 -12.89 -7.13 -4.47
CA PHE A 36 -12.47 -8.09 -3.45
C PHE A 36 -13.59 -9.06 -3.06
N ALA A 37 -14.84 -8.61 -3.02
CA ALA A 37 -15.98 -9.49 -2.75
C ALA A 37 -16.20 -10.53 -3.86
N SER A 38 -15.86 -10.19 -5.11
CA SER A 38 -15.91 -11.10 -6.26
C SER A 38 -14.68 -11.99 -6.39
N TRP A 39 -13.65 -11.78 -5.57
CA TRP A 39 -12.49 -12.67 -5.53
C TRP A 39 -13.00 -14.07 -5.16
N PRO A 40 -12.82 -15.08 -6.02
CA PRO A 40 -13.24 -16.42 -5.69
C PRO A 40 -12.58 -16.81 -4.38
N ALA A 41 -13.30 -17.55 -3.53
CA ALA A 41 -12.75 -18.22 -2.36
C ALA A 41 -11.76 -19.31 -2.81
N CYS A 42 -10.66 -18.89 -3.44
CA CYS A 42 -9.49 -19.69 -3.69
C CYS A 42 -8.75 -19.88 -2.37
N HIS A 43 -7.75 -20.77 -2.35
CA HIS A 43 -6.96 -21.10 -1.15
C HIS A 43 -6.34 -19.87 -0.45
N PHE A 44 -6.27 -18.72 -1.12
CA PHE A 44 -5.66 -17.49 -0.62
C PHE A 44 -6.72 -16.41 -0.39
N PRO A 45 -6.95 -16.01 0.87
CA PRO A 45 -7.96 -15.01 1.17
C PRO A 45 -7.50 -13.61 0.73
N ALA A 46 -8.48 -12.76 0.43
CA ALA A 46 -8.28 -11.46 -0.21
C ALA A 46 -7.44 -10.49 0.65
N ASP A 47 -7.65 -10.49 1.96
CA ASP A 47 -6.91 -9.72 2.95
C ASP A 47 -5.42 -10.12 2.98
N ALA A 48 -5.12 -11.43 3.02
CA ALA A 48 -3.75 -11.93 2.99
C ALA A 48 -3.03 -11.56 1.68
N MET A 49 -3.73 -11.68 0.55
CA MET A 49 -3.20 -11.30 -0.76
C MET A 49 -2.93 -9.78 -0.86
N LEU A 50 -3.79 -8.94 -0.28
CA LEU A 50 -3.59 -7.49 -0.20
C LEU A 50 -2.38 -7.14 0.66
N LYS A 51 -2.29 -7.70 1.88
CA LYS A 51 -1.14 -7.49 2.77
C LYS A 51 0.16 -7.88 2.09
N ALA A 52 0.20 -9.05 1.46
CA ALA A 52 1.39 -9.53 0.77
C ALA A 52 1.80 -8.61 -0.40
N ALA A 53 0.82 -8.12 -1.16
CA ALA A 53 1.07 -7.16 -2.24
C ALA A 53 1.67 -5.85 -1.69
N LEU A 54 1.05 -5.26 -0.67
CA LEU A 54 1.55 -4.03 -0.04
C LEU A 54 2.96 -4.21 0.52
N ILE A 55 3.20 -5.29 1.27
CA ILE A 55 4.52 -5.61 1.81
C ILE A 55 5.55 -5.74 0.68
N SER A 56 5.23 -6.45 -0.40
CA SER A 56 6.16 -6.61 -1.52
C SER A 56 6.55 -5.28 -2.19
N PHE A 57 5.60 -4.36 -2.36
CA PHE A 57 5.88 -3.03 -2.91
C PHE A 57 6.64 -2.15 -1.94
N THR A 58 6.38 -2.24 -0.63
CA THR A 58 7.15 -1.48 0.37
C THR A 58 8.62 -1.92 0.44
N LEU A 59 8.91 -3.21 0.27
CA LEU A 59 10.27 -3.75 0.36
C LEU A 59 11.11 -3.50 -0.90
N TYR A 60 10.50 -3.65 -2.08
CA TYR A 60 11.22 -3.56 -3.36
C TYR A 60 10.95 -2.27 -4.15
N GLY A 61 9.98 -1.45 -3.73
CA GLY A 61 9.49 -0.32 -4.52
C GLY A 61 8.75 -0.84 -5.75
N TYR A 62 9.47 -0.97 -6.87
CA TYR A 62 8.94 -1.60 -8.09
C TYR A 62 9.19 -3.10 -8.06
N CYS A 63 8.14 -3.87 -7.74
CA CYS A 63 8.21 -5.33 -7.68
C CYS A 63 7.51 -5.97 -8.89
N SER A 64 8.20 -6.88 -9.57
CA SER A 64 7.59 -7.71 -10.63
C SER A 64 6.84 -8.90 -10.05
N LEU A 65 5.88 -9.44 -10.80
CA LEU A 65 5.10 -10.63 -10.39
C LEU A 65 5.97 -11.85 -10.03
N ARG A 66 7.11 -12.03 -10.72
CA ARG A 66 8.06 -13.11 -10.40
C ARG A 66 8.82 -12.86 -9.10
N GLN A 67 9.23 -11.61 -8.87
CA GLN A 67 9.86 -11.23 -7.59
C GLN A 67 8.87 -11.39 -6.43
N GLN A 68 7.58 -11.11 -6.64
CA GLN A 68 6.55 -11.36 -5.64
C GLN A 68 6.40 -12.85 -5.35
N GLU A 69 6.31 -13.70 -6.38
CA GLU A 69 6.24 -15.15 -6.19
C GLU A 69 7.45 -15.72 -5.42
N GLU A 70 8.66 -15.26 -5.76
CA GLU A 70 9.89 -15.62 -5.06
C GLU A 70 9.86 -15.12 -3.60
N LEU A 71 9.48 -13.87 -3.38
CA LEU A 71 9.35 -13.29 -2.05
C LEU A 71 8.34 -14.05 -1.19
N TYR A 72 7.18 -14.40 -1.76
CA TYR A 72 6.11 -15.10 -1.05
C TYR A 72 6.54 -16.51 -0.64
N SER A 73 7.51 -17.09 -1.35
CA SER A 73 8.05 -18.42 -1.08
C SER A 73 9.17 -18.43 -0.04
N HIS A 74 9.82 -17.30 0.19
CA HIS A 74 11.04 -17.21 1.02
C HIS A 74 10.88 -16.34 2.26
N ASP A 75 9.98 -15.37 2.23
CA ASP A 75 9.72 -14.50 3.38
C ASP A 75 8.79 -15.18 4.37
N ILE A 76 9.30 -15.40 5.59
CA ILE A 76 8.54 -16.04 6.67
C ILE A 76 7.26 -15.30 7.00
N ARG A 77 7.25 -13.96 6.89
CA ARG A 77 6.07 -13.14 7.19
C ARG A 77 4.94 -13.40 6.19
N LEU A 78 5.30 -13.55 4.92
CA LEU A 78 4.33 -13.80 3.85
C LEU A 78 3.88 -15.26 3.82
N LEU A 79 4.79 -16.20 4.07
CA LEU A 79 4.42 -17.61 4.28
C LEU A 79 3.44 -17.75 5.44
N CYS A 80 3.63 -16.98 6.51
CA CYS A 80 2.72 -16.93 7.65
C CYS A 80 1.31 -16.44 7.26
N LEU A 81 1.17 -15.46 6.37
CA LEU A 81 -0.14 -15.00 5.87
C LEU A 81 -0.91 -16.09 5.12
N PHE A 82 -0.18 -17.00 4.45
CA PHE A 82 -0.76 -18.04 3.60
C PHE A 82 -0.70 -19.44 4.24
N ASN A 83 -0.51 -19.52 5.57
CA ASN A 83 -0.43 -20.79 6.31
C ASN A 83 0.63 -21.79 5.77
N GLY A 84 1.71 -21.27 5.18
CA GLY A 84 2.82 -22.04 4.61
C GLY A 84 2.64 -22.46 3.16
N GLU A 85 1.56 -22.04 2.51
CA GLU A 85 1.39 -22.18 1.07
C GLU A 85 1.86 -20.91 0.34
N THR A 86 2.19 -21.03 -0.94
CA THR A 86 2.62 -19.89 -1.74
C THR A 86 1.67 -19.68 -2.92
N PRO A 87 1.11 -18.47 -3.09
CA PRO A 87 0.42 -18.10 -4.32
C PRO A 87 1.35 -18.22 -5.54
N SER A 88 0.89 -18.90 -6.57
CA SER A 88 1.61 -18.95 -7.86
C SER A 88 1.60 -17.60 -8.56
N TYR A 89 2.53 -17.38 -9.49
CA TYR A 89 2.56 -16.23 -10.39
C TYR A 89 1.20 -15.92 -11.01
N GLY A 90 0.48 -16.96 -11.47
CA GLY A 90 -0.83 -16.82 -12.09
C GLY A 90 -1.88 -16.29 -11.11
N THR A 91 -1.84 -16.76 -9.86
CA THR A 91 -2.72 -16.29 -8.78
C THR A 91 -2.46 -14.83 -8.47
N ILE A 92 -1.19 -14.44 -8.31
CA ILE A 92 -0.78 -13.06 -8.02
C ILE A 92 -1.20 -12.13 -9.16
N SER A 93 -0.92 -12.52 -10.41
CA SER A 93 -1.28 -11.78 -11.61
C SER A 93 -2.79 -11.54 -11.70
N ARG A 94 -3.57 -12.59 -11.44
CA ARG A 94 -5.03 -12.52 -11.46
C ARG A 94 -5.57 -11.61 -10.36
N PHE A 95 -5.04 -11.73 -9.14
CA PHE A 95 -5.44 -10.88 -8.01
C PHE A 95 -5.16 -9.40 -8.29
N GLN A 96 -3.97 -9.07 -8.79
CA GLN A 96 -3.65 -7.68 -9.13
C GLN A 96 -4.59 -7.12 -10.19
N LYS A 97 -4.85 -7.90 -11.24
CA LYS A 97 -5.68 -7.47 -12.36
C LYS A 97 -7.18 -7.37 -12.02
N GLU A 98 -7.72 -8.35 -11.33
CA GLU A 98 -9.16 -8.48 -11.05
C GLU A 98 -9.58 -7.76 -9.76
N CYS A 99 -8.72 -7.73 -8.74
CA CYS A 99 -9.06 -7.13 -7.43
C CYS A 99 -8.47 -5.74 -7.25
N LEU A 100 -7.17 -5.57 -7.46
CA LEU A 100 -6.47 -4.32 -7.10
C LEU A 100 -6.65 -3.21 -8.14
N THR A 101 -6.43 -3.49 -9.43
CA THR A 101 -6.54 -2.47 -10.49
C THR A 101 -7.84 -1.67 -10.46
N PRO A 102 -9.02 -2.28 -10.22
CA PRO A 102 -10.29 -1.53 -10.20
C PRO A 102 -10.46 -0.55 -9.04
N CYS A 103 -9.73 -0.71 -7.93
CA CYS A 103 -9.93 0.05 -6.69
C CYS A 103 -8.65 0.70 -6.16
N MET A 104 -7.58 0.71 -6.96
CA MET A 104 -6.26 1.18 -6.55
C MET A 104 -6.28 2.64 -6.04
N GLU A 105 -7.01 3.52 -6.72
CA GLU A 105 -7.10 4.94 -6.34
C GLU A 105 -7.81 5.14 -4.99
N ASP A 106 -8.89 4.38 -4.76
CA ASP A 106 -9.64 4.42 -3.51
C ASP A 106 -8.80 3.84 -2.35
N LEU A 107 -8.13 2.70 -2.57
CA LEU A 107 -7.21 2.11 -1.59
C LEU A 107 -6.07 3.06 -1.22
N PHE A 108 -5.51 3.75 -2.21
CA PHE A 108 -4.47 4.75 -1.98
C PHE A 108 -4.99 5.91 -1.12
N THR A 109 -6.21 6.38 -1.40
CA THR A 109 -6.85 7.44 -0.62
C THR A 109 -7.11 7.01 0.82
N GLU A 110 -7.61 5.77 1.01
CA GLU A 110 -7.84 5.19 2.33
C GLU A 110 -6.56 5.03 3.13
N PHE A 111 -5.49 4.57 2.49
CA PHE A 111 -4.18 4.44 3.13
C PHE A 111 -3.63 5.79 3.59
N ASN A 112 -3.74 6.85 2.76
CA ASN A 112 -3.30 8.18 3.17
C ASN A 112 -4.12 8.71 4.36
N ARG A 113 -5.43 8.51 4.35
CA ARG A 113 -6.30 8.89 5.48
C ARG A 113 -5.94 8.13 6.76
N TYR A 114 -5.65 6.84 6.64
CA TYR A 114 -5.15 6.04 7.76
C TYR A 114 -3.81 6.58 8.28
N ALA A 115 -2.88 6.91 7.39
CA ALA A 115 -1.56 7.42 7.74
C ALA A 115 -1.66 8.77 8.47
N GLU A 116 -2.46 9.71 7.98
CA GLU A 116 -2.71 11.01 8.60
C GLU A 116 -3.32 10.90 10.01
N GLN A 117 -4.18 9.90 10.23
CA GLN A 117 -4.82 9.68 11.53
C GLN A 117 -3.87 9.06 12.57
N ASN A 118 -2.95 8.21 12.13
CA ASN A 118 -2.09 7.42 13.02
C ASN A 118 -0.69 8.01 13.21
N ASP A 119 -0.22 8.87 12.30
CA ASP A 119 1.05 9.58 12.45
C ASP A 119 0.84 11.11 12.46
N PRO A 120 0.94 11.76 13.64
CA PRO A 120 0.76 13.21 13.76
C PRO A 120 1.84 14.04 13.04
N GLN A 121 2.91 13.41 12.52
CA GLN A 121 3.92 14.09 11.70
C GLN A 121 3.52 14.24 10.24
N ILE A 122 2.50 13.51 9.77
CA ILE A 122 2.03 13.57 8.40
C ILE A 122 1.05 14.72 8.25
N ASP A 123 1.54 15.84 7.69
CA ASP A 123 0.72 17.02 7.37
C ASP A 123 0.39 17.04 5.88
N SER A 124 -0.84 16.67 5.54
CA SER A 124 -1.36 16.65 4.17
C SER A 124 -1.65 18.04 3.60
N SER A 125 -1.59 19.10 4.43
CA SER A 125 -1.74 20.49 3.97
C SER A 125 -0.47 21.05 3.31
N VAL A 126 0.65 20.32 3.39
CA VAL A 126 1.96 20.75 2.90
C VAL A 126 2.43 19.85 1.75
N LEU A 127 2.70 20.46 0.60
CA LEU A 127 3.28 19.77 -0.55
C LEU A 127 4.82 19.79 -0.42
N TYR A 128 5.43 18.60 -0.38
CA TYR A 128 6.90 18.44 -0.41
C TYR A 128 7.34 18.06 -1.83
N LEU A 129 8.05 18.95 -2.52
CA LEU A 129 8.70 18.67 -3.80
C LEU A 129 10.21 18.67 -3.58
N ASP A 130 10.89 17.54 -3.81
CA ASP A 130 12.37 17.46 -3.79
C ASP A 130 13.02 18.04 -2.51
N GLY A 131 12.49 17.70 -1.33
CA GLY A 131 12.93 18.24 -0.04
C GLY A 131 12.57 19.71 0.20
N THR A 132 11.94 20.37 -0.76
CA THR A 132 11.44 21.74 -0.63
C THR A 132 10.00 21.72 -0.08
N LYS A 133 9.83 22.28 1.11
CA LYS A 133 8.52 22.50 1.73
C LYS A 133 7.81 23.65 1.01
N ILE A 134 6.74 23.37 0.28
CA ILE A 134 5.87 24.39 -0.32
C ILE A 134 4.64 24.55 0.56
N GLU A 135 4.70 25.53 1.45
CA GLU A 135 3.54 25.95 2.24
C GLU A 135 2.63 26.81 1.35
N ALA A 136 1.32 26.52 1.35
CA ALA A 136 0.32 27.28 0.61
C ALA A 136 0.14 28.70 1.21
N ASN A 137 1.08 29.59 0.93
CA ASN A 137 0.92 31.01 1.25
C ASN A 137 0.37 31.75 0.04
N ALA A 138 -0.96 31.94 0.01
CA ALA A 138 -1.69 32.66 -1.04
C ALA A 138 -1.23 34.11 -1.27
N ASN A 139 -0.43 34.68 -0.36
CA ASN A 139 0.14 36.03 -0.46
C ASN A 139 1.60 36.04 -0.95
N LYS A 140 2.25 34.88 -1.18
CA LYS A 140 3.71 34.82 -1.40
C LYS A 140 4.16 35.03 -2.86
N MET A 141 3.22 35.12 -3.81
CA MET A 141 3.52 35.26 -5.25
C MET A 141 2.58 36.27 -5.98
N THR A 142 2.09 37.32 -5.33
CA THR A 142 1.33 38.40 -6.01
C THR A 142 2.16 39.26 -6.95
N PHE A 143 3.48 39.03 -7.06
CA PHE A 143 4.34 39.85 -7.90
C PHE A 143 5.45 39.03 -8.58
N VAL A 144 5.13 38.43 -9.71
CA VAL A 144 6.12 37.89 -10.65
C VAL A 144 5.94 38.55 -12.02
N TRP A 145 6.64 39.68 -12.18
CA TRP A 145 7.17 40.22 -13.45
C TRP A 145 6.23 40.49 -14.65
N THR A 146 5.03 41.05 -14.44
CA THR A 146 4.27 41.68 -15.56
C THR A 146 5.00 42.91 -16.16
N LYS A 147 6.02 43.46 -15.49
CA LYS A 147 6.77 44.65 -15.99
C LYS A 147 7.69 44.36 -17.18
N ALA A 148 8.03 43.10 -17.50
CA ALA A 148 8.88 42.77 -18.65
C ALA A 148 8.09 42.59 -19.95
N THR A 149 6.78 42.30 -19.89
CA THR A 149 5.94 42.00 -21.07
C THR A 149 5.25 43.21 -21.69
N GLN A 150 5.20 44.36 -21.00
CA GLN A 150 4.55 45.58 -21.53
C GLN A 150 5.43 46.43 -22.46
N LYS A 151 6.69 46.04 -22.73
CA LYS A 151 7.60 46.81 -23.60
C LYS A 151 7.43 46.58 -25.10
N TYR A 152 6.53 45.69 -25.53
CA TYR A 152 6.28 45.36 -26.94
C TYR A 152 4.80 45.48 -27.35
N ALA A 153 4.02 46.31 -26.66
CA ALA A 153 2.68 46.70 -27.08
C ALA A 153 2.71 48.07 -27.78
#